data_AF-A0A8J2K9G5-F1
#
_entry.id   AF-A0A8J2K9G5-F1
#
_cell.length_a   1.000
_cell.length_b   1.000
_cell.length_c   1.000
_cell.angle_alpha   90.00
_cell.angle_beta   90.00
_cell.angle_gamma   90.00
#
_symmetry.space_group_name_H-M   'P 1'
#
loop_
_entity.id
_entity.type
_entity.pdbx_description
1 polymer ?
#
loop_
_entity_poly.entity_id
_entity_poly.type
_entity_poly.pdbx_seq_one_letter_code
_entity_poly.pdbx_strand_id
1 'polypeptide(L)'
;RDTEKSTYCNSGVNLNSTVFASEYLRLQRLQGFYNYLWANVNIWYEVGLIMGCMLGNFGAVRYDSVRAVQQAFAGVILAYHLLHIWGKMGALNETSKCVLSTWECQKSDIWFRRFLAAAKPIRVELGSFFYADRGIKLTILATILENTMTLLISSA
;
A
#
# COMPACT_ATOMS: atom_id res chain seq x y z
N ARG A 1 10.20 20.54 -5.17
CA ARG A 1 8.72 20.45 -5.02
C ARG A 1 7.99 20.95 -6.27
N ASP A 2 8.47 22.00 -6.95
CA ASP A 2 7.82 22.52 -8.16
C ASP A 2 8.17 21.75 -9.44
N THR A 3 9.29 21.02 -9.47
CA THR A 3 9.72 20.21 -10.61
C THR A 3 8.89 18.94 -10.83
N GLU A 4 8.33 18.33 -9.78
CA GLU A 4 7.46 17.15 -9.92
C GLU A 4 6.08 17.50 -10.47
N LYS A 5 5.54 18.69 -10.17
CA LYS A 5 4.23 19.13 -10.69
C LYS A 5 4.25 19.33 -12.20
N SER A 6 5.38 19.78 -12.75
CA SER A 6 5.51 20.09 -14.18
C SER A 6 5.35 18.88 -15.10
N THR A 7 5.68 17.66 -14.63
CA THR A 7 5.68 16.47 -15.50
C THR A 7 4.26 15.94 -15.76
N TYR A 8 3.31 16.21 -14.86
CA TYR A 8 1.95 15.65 -14.93
C TYR A 8 0.93 16.52 -15.67
N CYS A 9 1.20 17.82 -15.88
CA CYS A 9 0.25 18.73 -16.51
C CYS A 9 0.17 18.61 -18.06
N ASN A 10 1.00 17.78 -18.72
CA ASN A 10 1.12 17.73 -20.19
C ASN A 10 0.26 16.65 -20.90
N SER A 11 -0.52 15.84 -20.17
CA SER A 11 -1.43 14.85 -20.78
C SER A 11 -2.83 15.45 -20.97
N GLY A 12 -3.07 16.01 -22.16
CA GLY A 12 -4.32 16.65 -22.58
C GLY A 12 -5.52 15.71 -22.72
N VAL A 13 -5.96 15.08 -21.62
CA VAL A 13 -7.18 14.27 -21.58
C VAL A 13 -8.33 15.17 -21.12
N ASN A 14 -9.20 15.54 -22.05
CA ASN A 14 -10.49 16.19 -21.76
C ASN A 14 -11.43 15.15 -21.14
N LEU A 15 -11.42 15.07 -19.81
CA LEU A 15 -12.24 14.15 -19.03
C LEU A 15 -13.58 14.83 -18.72
N ASN A 16 -14.69 14.13 -18.98
CA ASN A 16 -16.03 14.56 -18.59
C ASN A 16 -16.10 14.66 -17.05
N SER A 17 -15.85 15.87 -16.52
CA SER A 17 -15.43 16.13 -15.14
C SER A 17 -16.42 15.61 -14.08
N THR A 18 -17.70 15.53 -14.40
CA THR A 18 -18.77 15.08 -13.50
C THR A 18 -18.79 13.56 -13.28
N VAL A 19 -18.64 12.78 -14.35
CA VAL A 19 -18.62 11.30 -14.27
C VAL A 19 -17.38 10.84 -13.52
N PHE A 20 -16.22 11.43 -13.82
CA PHE A 20 -14.96 11.12 -13.13
C PHE A 20 -14.97 11.54 -11.66
N ALA A 21 -15.52 12.71 -11.31
CA ALA A 21 -15.66 13.12 -9.92
C ALA A 21 -16.56 12.18 -9.11
N SER A 22 -17.69 11.74 -9.69
CA SER A 22 -18.60 10.78 -9.06
C SER A 22 -17.92 9.43 -8.79
N GLU A 23 -17.16 8.92 -9.75
CA GLU A 23 -16.43 7.66 -9.58
C GLU A 23 -15.32 7.79 -8.53
N TYR A 24 -14.59 8.91 -8.52
CA TYR A 24 -13.57 9.17 -7.52
C TYR A 24 -14.14 9.24 -6.10
N LEU A 25 -15.31 9.88 -5.92
CA LEU A 25 -16.04 9.90 -4.65
C LEU A 25 -16.51 8.51 -4.22
N ARG A 26 -16.88 7.65 -5.18
CA ARG A 26 -17.23 6.25 -4.89
C ARG A 26 -16.01 5.49 -4.37
N LEU A 27 -14.84 5.66 -4.99
CA LEU A 27 -13.59 5.06 -4.56
C LEU A 27 -13.14 5.56 -3.17
N GLN A 28 -13.27 6.87 -2.89
CA GLN A 28 -12.99 7.41 -1.55
C GLN A 28 -13.92 6.85 -0.47
N ARG A 29 -15.22 6.66 -0.77
CA ARG A 29 -16.14 5.99 0.14
C ARG A 29 -15.75 4.54 0.38
N LEU A 30 -15.37 3.82 -0.66
CA LEU A 30 -14.88 2.44 -0.56
C LEU A 30 -13.61 2.35 0.29
N GLN A 31 -12.67 3.30 0.12
CA GLN A 31 -11.49 3.43 0.96
C GLN A 31 -11.86 3.63 2.43
N GLY A 32 -12.81 4.52 2.73
CA GLY A 32 -13.28 4.75 4.10
C GLY A 32 -13.86 3.49 4.73
N PHE A 33 -14.67 2.74 3.98
CA PHE A 33 -15.20 1.45 4.41
C PHE A 33 -14.09 0.41 4.63
N TYR A 34 -13.11 0.36 3.73
CA TYR A 34 -11.97 -0.55 3.83
C TYR A 34 -11.11 -0.23 5.05
N ASN A 35 -10.75 1.03 5.29
CA ASN A 35 -10.00 1.45 6.47
C ASN A 35 -10.78 1.17 7.76
N TYR A 36 -12.10 1.38 7.77
CA TYR A 36 -12.95 1.03 8.90
C TYR A 36 -12.91 -0.49 9.18
N LEU A 37 -13.03 -1.33 8.15
CA LEU A 37 -12.91 -2.77 8.30
C LEU A 37 -11.52 -3.15 8.83
N TRP A 38 -10.45 -2.58 8.28
CA TRP A 38 -9.09 -2.90 8.74
C TRP A 38 -8.79 -2.45 10.17
N ALA A 39 -9.29 -1.27 10.55
CA ALA A 39 -9.14 -0.76 11.91
C ALA A 39 -9.86 -1.63 12.96
N ASN A 40 -10.99 -2.23 12.60
CA ASN A 40 -11.81 -3.00 13.54
C ASN A 40 -11.63 -4.52 13.45
N VAL A 41 -11.25 -5.05 12.28
CA VAL A 41 -11.36 -6.49 11.99
C VAL A 41 -10.01 -7.20 12.00
N ASN A 42 -8.86 -6.55 11.71
CA ASN A 42 -7.73 -7.41 11.35
C ASN A 42 -6.28 -6.90 11.47
N ILE A 43 -5.91 -6.22 12.56
CA ILE A 43 -4.47 -6.02 12.85
C ILE A 43 -3.74 -7.37 13.02
N TRP A 44 -4.45 -8.39 13.53
CA TRP A 44 -3.93 -9.73 13.78
C TRP A 44 -3.59 -10.51 12.52
N TYR A 45 -4.30 -10.28 11.42
CA TYR A 45 -3.98 -10.93 10.15
C TYR A 45 -2.63 -10.48 9.60
N GLU A 46 -2.36 -9.17 9.60
CA GLU A 46 -1.09 -8.63 9.11
C GLU A 46 0.09 -9.04 10.00
N VAL A 47 -0.10 -8.96 11.33
CA VAL A 47 0.88 -9.48 12.29
C VAL A 47 1.12 -10.97 12.07
N GLY A 48 0.07 -11.76 11.87
CA GLY A 48 0.15 -13.19 11.58
C GLY A 48 0.89 -13.50 10.28
N LEU A 49 0.66 -12.72 9.22
CA LEU A 49 1.39 -12.86 7.96
C LEU A 49 2.87 -12.52 8.13
N ILE A 50 3.21 -11.42 8.82
CA ILE A 50 4.60 -11.03 9.08
C ILE A 50 5.30 -12.10 9.94
N MET A 51 4.67 -12.56 11.02
CA MET A 51 5.19 -13.65 11.86
C MET A 51 5.37 -14.94 11.07
N GLY A 52 4.43 -15.30 10.20
CA GLY A 52 4.54 -16.47 9.34
C GLY A 52 5.71 -16.36 8.35
N CYS A 53 5.97 -15.19 7.78
CA CYS A 53 7.15 -14.93 6.96
C CYS A 53 8.45 -15.13 7.75
N MET A 54 8.51 -14.55 8.96
CA MET A 54 9.68 -14.64 9.84
C MET A 54 9.96 -16.10 10.23
N LEU A 55 8.95 -16.84 10.67
CA LEU A 55 9.09 -18.24 11.07
C LEU A 55 9.45 -19.15 9.89
N GLY A 56 8.86 -18.91 8.71
CA GLY A 56 9.20 -19.64 7.49
C GLY A 56 10.65 -19.43 7.07
N ASN A 57 11.13 -18.18 7.07
CA ASN A 57 12.52 -17.86 6.74
C ASN A 57 13.50 -18.37 7.80
N PHE A 58 13.16 -18.25 9.09
CA PHE A 58 13.95 -18.82 10.18
C PHE A 58 14.06 -20.35 10.05
N GLY A 59 12.94 -21.04 9.83
CA GLY A 59 12.90 -22.49 9.65
C GLY A 59 13.66 -22.96 8.42
N ALA A 60 13.68 -22.17 7.35
CA ALA A 60 14.47 -22.45 6.15
C ALA A 60 15.98 -22.51 6.42
N VAL A 61 16.46 -21.72 7.39
CA VAL A 61 17.88 -21.69 7.78
C VAL A 61 18.19 -22.72 8.86
N ARG A 62 17.26 -22.97 9.78
CA ARG A 62 17.52 -23.79 10.98
C ARG A 62 17.31 -25.28 10.79
N TYR A 63 16.39 -25.69 9.92
CA TYR A 63 16.12 -27.10 9.63
C TYR A 63 16.97 -27.60 8.47
N ASP A 64 17.25 -28.89 8.47
CA ASP A 64 17.89 -29.58 7.34
C ASP A 64 16.82 -30.23 6.42
N SER A 65 17.25 -30.56 5.19
CA SER A 65 16.49 -31.37 4.22
C SER A 65 15.18 -30.74 3.71
N VAL A 66 14.19 -31.57 3.37
CA VAL A 66 12.90 -31.19 2.79
C VAL A 66 12.12 -30.22 3.69
N ARG A 67 12.29 -30.31 5.01
CA ARG A 67 11.62 -29.40 5.96
C ARG A 67 12.09 -27.96 5.79
N ALA A 68 13.37 -27.74 5.50
CA ALA A 68 13.92 -26.42 5.21
C ALA A 68 13.24 -25.81 3.96
N VAL A 69 13.11 -26.63 2.91
CA VAL A 69 12.48 -26.22 1.64
C VAL A 69 11.00 -25.87 1.85
N GLN A 70 10.27 -26.67 2.63
CA GLN A 70 8.86 -26.40 2.95
C GLN A 70 8.69 -25.09 3.72
N GLN A 71 9.55 -24.81 4.71
CA GLN A 71 9.52 -23.58 5.49
C GLN A 71 9.88 -22.36 4.64
N ALA A 72 10.91 -22.48 3.77
CA ALA A 72 11.27 -21.44 2.82
C ALA A 72 10.11 -21.10 1.89
N PHE A 73 9.43 -22.11 1.35
CA PHE A 73 8.30 -21.93 0.46
C PHE A 73 7.12 -21.24 1.15
N ALA A 74 6.79 -21.65 2.38
CA ALA A 74 5.76 -21.01 3.18
C ALA A 74 6.10 -19.54 3.46
N GLY A 75 7.34 -19.24 3.87
CA GLY A 75 7.80 -17.87 4.12
C GLY A 75 7.73 -16.98 2.87
N VAL A 76 8.17 -17.50 1.72
CA VAL A 76 8.17 -16.78 0.44
C VAL A 76 6.74 -16.51 -0.06
N ILE A 77 5.81 -17.47 0.05
CA ILE A 77 4.41 -17.26 -0.36
C ILE A 77 3.76 -16.18 0.47
N LEU A 78 3.93 -16.22 1.79
CA LEU A 78 3.36 -15.21 2.70
C LEU A 78 3.96 -13.83 2.42
N ALA A 79 5.28 -13.76 2.20
CA ALA A 79 5.95 -12.52 1.85
C ALA A 79 5.46 -11.97 0.50
N TYR A 80 5.30 -12.82 -0.51
CA TYR A 80 4.74 -12.45 -1.79
C TYR A 80 3.32 -11.90 -1.65
N HIS A 81 2.48 -12.55 -0.84
CA HIS A 81 1.12 -12.11 -0.59
C HIS A 81 1.08 -10.71 0.04
N LEU A 82 1.86 -10.49 1.11
CA LEU A 82 2.03 -9.19 1.76
C LEU A 82 2.49 -8.12 0.76
N LEU A 83 3.58 -8.38 0.04
CA LEU A 83 4.16 -7.42 -0.90
C LEU A 83 3.23 -7.10 -2.06
N HIS A 84 2.44 -8.07 -2.51
CA HIS A 84 1.48 -7.87 -3.58
C HIS A 84 0.32 -6.99 -3.12
N ILE A 85 -0.32 -7.30 -1.99
CA ILE A 85 -1.47 -6.53 -1.47
C ILE A 85 -1.03 -5.11 -1.17
N TRP A 86 -0.05 -4.94 -0.29
CA TRP A 86 0.43 -3.62 0.13
C TRP A 86 1.05 -2.84 -1.02
N GLY A 87 1.69 -3.53 -1.96
CA GLY A 87 2.17 -2.95 -3.21
C GLY A 87 1.09 -2.32 -4.06
N LYS A 88 -0.05 -3.00 -4.22
CA LYS A 88 -1.20 -2.45 -4.96
C LYS A 88 -1.82 -1.27 -4.22
N MET A 89 -1.93 -1.33 -2.90
CA MET A 89 -2.45 -0.23 -2.08
C MET A 89 -1.55 1.02 -2.16
N GLY A 90 -0.22 0.84 -2.10
CA GLY A 90 0.74 1.93 -2.29
C GLY A 90 0.68 2.54 -3.69
N ALA A 91 0.58 1.70 -4.73
CA ALA A 91 0.41 2.17 -6.11
C ALA A 91 -0.91 2.95 -6.31
N LEU A 92 -2.00 2.53 -5.67
CA LEU A 92 -3.28 3.24 -5.69
C LEU A 92 -3.15 4.64 -5.06
N ASN A 93 -2.46 4.76 -3.93
CA ASN A 93 -2.20 6.05 -3.29
C ASN A 93 -1.42 6.98 -4.22
N GLU A 94 -0.32 6.52 -4.81
CA GLU A 94 0.47 7.33 -5.77
C GLU A 94 -0.33 7.71 -7.01
N THR A 95 -1.12 6.78 -7.55
CA THR A 95 -1.96 7.04 -8.72
C THR A 95 -3.02 8.09 -8.40
N SER A 96 -3.63 8.02 -7.21
CA SER A 96 -4.62 9.00 -6.78
C SER A 96 -4.04 10.40 -6.59
N LYS A 97 -2.79 10.52 -6.08
CA LYS A 97 -2.07 11.79 -5.99
C LYS A 97 -1.80 12.37 -7.38
N CYS A 98 -1.33 11.52 -8.30
CA CYS A 98 -1.08 11.89 -9.69
C CYS A 98 -2.36 12.44 -10.35
N VAL A 99 -3.47 11.71 -10.25
CA VAL A 99 -4.77 12.13 -10.81
C VAL A 99 -5.22 13.48 -10.26
N LEU A 100 -5.17 13.66 -8.94
CA LEU A 100 -5.53 14.94 -8.32
C LEU A 100 -4.63 16.09 -8.79
N SER A 101 -3.31 15.85 -8.88
CA SER A 101 -2.36 16.86 -9.36
C SER A 101 -2.59 17.25 -10.81
N THR A 102 -2.93 16.29 -11.68
CA THR A 102 -3.26 16.55 -13.08
C THR A 102 -4.54 17.38 -13.17
N TRP A 103 -5.55 17.09 -12.35
CA TRP A 103 -6.81 17.83 -12.32
C TRP A 103 -6.65 19.25 -11.76
N GLU A 104 -5.72 19.47 -10.82
CA GLU A 104 -5.35 20.82 -10.36
C GLU A 104 -4.78 21.69 -11.48
N CYS A 105 -4.02 21.11 -12.42
CA CYS A 105 -3.47 21.87 -13.55
C CYS A 105 -4.52 22.25 -14.61
N GLN A 106 -5.69 21.58 -14.62
CA GLN A 106 -6.69 21.78 -15.66
C GLN A 106 -7.58 23.00 -15.36
N LYS A 107 -7.82 23.81 -16.41
CA LYS A 107 -8.84 24.87 -16.34
C LYS A 107 -10.20 24.22 -16.14
N SER A 108 -10.79 24.46 -14.97
CA SER A 108 -12.03 23.80 -14.55
C SER A 108 -13.02 24.78 -13.95
N ASP A 109 -14.29 24.39 -13.93
CA ASP A 109 -15.37 25.20 -13.36
C ASP A 109 -15.22 25.40 -11.85
N ILE A 110 -15.84 26.45 -11.32
CA ILE A 110 -15.78 26.82 -9.89
C ILE A 110 -16.21 25.64 -9.00
N TRP A 111 -17.23 24.88 -9.41
CA TRP A 111 -17.67 23.68 -8.69
C TRP A 111 -16.57 22.62 -8.62
N PHE A 112 -15.92 22.31 -9.74
CA PHE A 112 -14.88 21.29 -9.80
C PHE A 112 -13.64 21.69 -9.01
N ARG A 113 -13.27 22.99 -9.01
CA ARG A 113 -12.20 23.51 -8.14
C ARG A 113 -12.51 23.33 -6.65
N ARG A 114 -13.77 23.56 -6.22
CA ARG A 114 -14.20 23.30 -4.84
C ARG A 114 -14.15 21.81 -4.51
N PHE A 115 -14.54 20.95 -5.44
CA PHE A 115 -14.40 19.50 -5.29
C PHE A 115 -12.93 19.09 -5.11
N LEU A 116 -12.03 19.55 -5.99
CA LEU A 116 -10.60 19.24 -5.91
C LEU A 116 -9.98 19.70 -4.60
N ALA A 117 -10.36 20.90 -4.11
CA ALA A 117 -9.88 21.41 -2.83
C ALA A 117 -10.30 20.54 -1.63
N ALA A 118 -11.43 19.82 -1.74
CA ALA A 118 -11.91 18.91 -0.71
C ALA A 118 -11.43 17.46 -0.92
N ALA A 119 -11.06 17.09 -2.15
CA ALA A 119 -10.65 15.74 -2.50
C ALA A 119 -9.30 15.39 -1.87
N LYS A 120 -9.23 14.24 -1.21
CA LYS A 120 -8.00 13.70 -0.63
C LYS A 120 -7.51 12.50 -1.45
N PRO A 121 -6.18 12.27 -1.53
CA PRO A 121 -5.63 11.05 -2.10
C PRO A 121 -6.23 9.81 -1.42
N ILE A 122 -6.38 8.75 -2.20
CA ILE A 122 -6.89 7.47 -1.72
C ILE A 122 -5.80 6.78 -0.89
N ARG A 123 -5.99 6.68 0.42
CA ARG A 123 -5.02 6.14 1.37
C ARG A 123 -5.58 4.96 2.13
N VAL A 124 -4.98 3.79 1.94
CA VAL A 124 -5.30 2.60 2.73
C VAL A 124 -4.42 2.59 3.97
N GLU A 125 -5.05 2.56 5.13
CA GLU A 125 -4.40 2.66 6.44
C GLU A 125 -4.16 1.26 7.02
N LEU A 126 -2.99 1.09 7.65
CA LEU A 126 -2.63 -0.07 8.47
C LEU A 126 -2.72 0.37 9.94
N GLY A 127 -3.85 0.10 10.57
CA GLY A 127 -4.13 0.58 11.92
C GLY A 127 -4.18 2.10 12.00
N SER A 128 -3.83 2.65 13.16
CA SER A 128 -3.98 4.09 13.45
C SER A 128 -2.78 4.96 13.05
N PHE A 129 -1.65 4.35 12.68
CA PHE A 129 -0.36 5.04 12.59
C PHE A 129 0.35 4.91 11.24
N PHE A 130 -0.02 3.92 10.41
CA PHE A 130 0.64 3.65 9.14
C PHE A 130 -0.34 3.69 7.97
N TYR A 131 0.15 4.02 6.78
CA TYR A 131 -0.62 3.91 5.53
C TYR A 131 0.28 3.40 4.41
N ALA A 132 -0.33 2.78 3.40
CA ALA A 132 0.38 2.27 2.24
C ALA A 132 0.90 3.42 1.35
N ASP A 133 2.21 3.51 1.18
CA ASP A 133 2.88 4.45 0.29
C ASP A 133 3.75 3.72 -0.75
N ARG A 134 4.49 4.47 -1.57
CA ARG A 134 5.39 3.87 -2.57
C ARG A 134 6.49 3.00 -1.93
N GLY A 135 6.91 3.32 -0.71
CA GLY A 135 7.98 2.66 0.03
C GLY A 135 7.53 1.40 0.79
N ILE A 136 6.23 1.16 0.93
CA ILE A 136 5.68 0.11 1.80
C ILE A 136 6.27 -1.28 1.57
N LYS A 137 6.58 -1.64 0.31
CA LYS A 137 7.23 -2.91 -0.01
C LYS A 137 8.61 -3.06 0.61
N LEU A 138 9.41 -1.98 0.55
CA LEU A 138 10.75 -1.95 1.15
C LEU A 138 10.66 -2.02 2.66
N THR A 139 9.71 -1.30 3.26
CA THR A 139 9.46 -1.35 4.70
C THR A 139 9.09 -2.77 5.15
N ILE A 140 8.16 -3.43 4.46
CA ILE A 140 7.77 -4.82 4.79
C ILE A 140 8.97 -5.78 4.67
N LEU A 141 9.75 -5.68 3.59
CA LEU A 141 10.93 -6.51 3.41
C LEU A 141 11.98 -6.28 4.51
N ALA A 142 12.25 -5.00 4.83
CA ALA A 142 13.18 -4.64 5.89
C ALA A 142 12.72 -5.19 7.24
N THR A 143 11.43 -5.05 7.58
CA THR A 143 10.85 -5.59 8.82
C THR A 143 10.98 -7.12 8.87
N ILE A 144 10.65 -7.83 7.80
CA ILE A 144 10.77 -9.30 7.77
C ILE A 144 12.24 -9.70 7.95
N LEU A 145 13.17 -9.05 7.24
CA LEU A 145 14.59 -9.36 7.29
C LEU A 145 15.18 -9.08 8.68
N GLU A 146 14.94 -7.89 9.24
CA GLU A 146 15.43 -7.47 10.55
C GLU A 146 14.96 -8.42 11.65
N ASN A 147 13.68 -8.76 11.66
CA ASN A 147 13.15 -9.67 12.66
C ASN A 147 13.63 -11.11 12.46
N THR A 148 13.78 -11.57 11.22
CA THR A 148 14.35 -12.91 10.93
C THR A 148 15.81 -12.98 11.41
N MET A 149 16.62 -11.96 11.13
CA MET A 149 18.01 -11.88 11.59
C MET A 149 18.11 -11.82 13.11
N THR A 150 17.24 -11.05 13.76
CA THR A 150 17.18 -10.97 15.23
C THR A 150 16.86 -12.34 15.84
N LEU A 151 15.91 -13.08 15.26
CA LEU A 151 15.61 -14.45 15.69
C LEU A 151 16.79 -15.40 15.46
N LEU A 152 17.48 -15.30 14.32
CA LEU A 152 18.64 -16.15 14.04
C LEU A 152 19.77 -15.88 15.03
N ILE A 153 20.12 -14.61 15.28
CA ILE A 153 21.18 -14.20 16.22
C ILE A 153 20.82 -14.62 17.65
N SER A 154 19.57 -14.41 18.08
CA SER A 154 19.15 -14.79 19.44
C SER A 154 19.04 -16.30 19.68
N SER A 155 19.00 -17.09 18.61
CA SER A 155 18.94 -18.56 18.67
C SER A 155 20.28 -19.28 18.45
N ALA A 156 21.34 -18.51 18.15
CA ALA A 156 22.71 -18.97 17.96
C ALA A 156 23.44 -19.10 19.30
#